data_AF-A0A376JQI4-F1
#
_entry.id   AF-A0A376JQI4-F1
#
_cell.length_a   1.000
_cell.length_b   1.000
_cell.length_c   1.000
_cell.angle_alpha   90.00
_cell.angle_beta   90.00
_cell.angle_gamma   90.00
#
_symmetry.space_group_name_H-M   'P 1'
#
loop_
_entity.id
_entity.type
_entity.pdbx_description
1 polymer ?
#
loop_
_entity_poly.entity_id
_entity_poly.type
_entity_poly.pdbx_seq_one_letter_code
_entity_poly.pdbx_strand_id
1 'polypeptide(L)'
;MINHPQNPYVKLLVVFGRDDKDLLQAAKGIAQGNILFRGESVVVNEVKPLLPRKPYDAPNWVRTDRPVTFGELKTYEEQLQSSGLEPAAINVSLNLPPDLYLMRSTGIDMDINYRYTMPPVKDSSRMDISLNNQFLQSFNLSSKQEANRLLLRIPVLQGLLDGKTDVSIRGAETGRDQPAAVRL
;
A
#
# COMPACT_ATOMS: atom_id res chain seq x y z
N MET A 1 34.91 -1.85 14.68
CA MET A 1 35.58 -2.45 13.49
C MET A 1 37.05 -2.11 13.56
N ILE A 2 37.92 -3.06 13.25
CA ILE A 2 39.38 -2.88 13.31
C ILE A 2 39.97 -2.92 11.90
N ASN A 3 41.15 -2.33 11.70
CA ASN A 3 41.87 -2.45 10.43
C ASN A 3 42.43 -3.86 10.28
N HIS A 4 42.42 -4.39 9.05
CA HIS A 4 43.13 -5.62 8.76
C HIS A 4 44.64 -5.41 8.97
N PRO A 5 45.33 -6.29 9.72
CA PRO A 5 46.71 -6.05 10.15
C PRO A 5 47.70 -5.90 8.98
N GLN A 6 47.44 -6.57 7.85
CA GLN A 6 48.28 -6.46 6.64
C GLN A 6 47.74 -5.45 5.60
N ASN A 7 46.53 -4.91 5.76
CA ASN A 7 45.95 -3.98 4.78
C ASN A 7 44.99 -2.97 5.45
N PRO A 8 45.41 -1.73 5.72
CA PRO A 8 44.60 -0.75 6.46
C PRO A 8 43.35 -0.27 5.70
N TYR A 9 43.23 -0.56 4.40
CA TYR A 9 42.04 -0.24 3.60
C TYR A 9 40.92 -1.27 3.78
N VAL A 10 41.20 -2.41 4.42
CA VAL A 10 40.21 -3.45 4.72
C VAL A 10 39.79 -3.33 6.19
N LYS A 11 38.48 -3.29 6.43
CA LYS A 11 37.91 -3.30 7.78
C LYS A 11 37.47 -4.72 8.15
N LEU A 12 37.76 -5.12 9.38
CA LEU A 12 37.34 -6.39 9.97
C LEU A 12 36.28 -6.13 11.04
N LEU A 13 35.16 -6.85 10.92
CA LEU A 13 34.17 -7.00 11.99
C LEU A 13 34.42 -8.34 12.66
N VAL A 14 34.94 -8.31 13.88
CA VAL A 14 35.17 -9.51 14.69
C VAL A 14 34.03 -9.62 15.69
N VAL A 15 33.38 -10.79 15.71
CA VAL A 15 32.30 -11.11 16.65
C VAL A 15 32.83 -12.21 17.58
N PHE A 16 32.82 -11.95 18.88
CA PHE A 16 33.35 -12.86 19.88
C PHE A 16 32.46 -12.87 21.13
N GLY A 17 32.35 -14.03 21.78
CA GLY A 17 31.58 -14.24 23.01
C GLY A 17 32.36 -15.14 23.98
N ARG A 18 31.98 -15.14 25.26
CA ARG A 18 32.62 -16.00 26.28
C ARG A 18 32.24 -17.48 26.11
N ASP A 19 31.07 -17.74 25.53
CA ASP A 19 30.54 -19.05 25.19
C ASP A 19 29.69 -18.99 23.91
N ASP A 20 29.16 -20.14 23.48
CA ASP A 20 28.30 -20.24 22.28
C ASP A 20 27.02 -19.41 22.38
N LYS A 21 26.50 -19.21 23.59
CA LYS A 21 25.27 -18.42 23.83
C LYS A 21 25.54 -16.94 23.61
N ASP A 22 26.64 -16.42 24.15
CA ASP A 22 27.11 -15.06 23.96
C ASP A 22 27.43 -14.79 22.47
N LEU A 23 28.04 -15.75 21.77
CA LEU A 23 28.31 -15.63 20.34
C LEU A 23 27.01 -15.55 19.52
N LEU A 24 26.05 -16.43 19.80
CA LEU A 24 24.73 -16.40 19.15
C LEU A 24 23.96 -15.11 19.47
N GLN A 25 24.06 -14.61 20.69
CA GLN A 25 23.45 -13.34 21.09
C GLN A 25 24.06 -12.17 20.33
N ALA A 26 25.40 -12.09 20.25
CA ALA A 26 26.08 -11.06 19.48
C ALA A 26 25.69 -11.11 18.00
N ALA A 27 25.66 -12.30 17.39
CA ALA A 27 25.24 -12.50 16.00
C ALA A 27 23.78 -12.07 15.75
N LYS A 28 22.84 -12.44 16.65
CA LYS A 28 21.43 -12.01 16.56
C LYS A 28 21.29 -10.50 16.68
N GLY A 29 22.05 -9.89 17.59
CA GLY A 29 22.05 -8.44 17.78
C GLY A 29 22.51 -7.68 16.54
N ILE A 30 23.57 -8.16 15.88
CA ILE A 30 24.08 -7.59 14.63
C ILE A 30 23.03 -7.74 13.51
N ALA A 31 22.47 -8.94 13.34
CA ALA A 31 21.50 -9.24 12.30
C ALA A 31 20.19 -8.43 12.44
N GLN A 32 19.79 -8.07 13.67
CA GLN A 32 18.61 -7.24 13.91
C GLN A 32 18.82 -5.75 13.64
N GLY A 33 20.07 -5.28 13.47
CA GLY A 33 20.37 -3.88 13.10
C GLY A 33 20.08 -2.82 14.18
N ASN A 34 19.61 -3.23 15.37
CA ASN A 34 19.26 -2.31 16.45
C ASN A 34 20.45 -1.92 17.36
N ILE A 35 21.67 -2.32 17.01
CA ILE A 35 22.87 -2.02 17.79
C ILE A 35 23.58 -0.82 17.18
N LEU A 36 23.70 0.25 17.96
CA LEU A 36 24.51 1.41 17.59
C LEU A 36 25.99 1.06 17.74
N PHE A 37 26.66 0.81 16.61
CA PHE A 37 28.10 0.61 16.56
C PHE A 37 28.85 1.92 16.79
N ARG A 38 29.22 2.24 18.03
CA ARG A 38 30.06 3.41 18.35
C ARG A 38 31.50 2.98 18.62
N GLY A 39 32.43 3.48 17.81
CA GLY A 39 33.87 3.22 17.98
C GLY A 39 34.34 1.87 17.44
N GLU A 40 35.51 1.42 17.89
CA GLU A 40 36.18 0.23 17.37
C GLU A 40 35.64 -1.08 17.98
N SER A 41 35.04 -1.02 19.17
CA SER A 41 34.46 -2.16 19.89
C SER A 41 33.10 -1.79 20.50
N VAL A 42 32.14 -2.70 20.43
CA VAL A 42 30.79 -2.55 21.03
C VAL A 42 30.40 -3.85 21.72
N VAL A 43 29.90 -3.73 22.95
CA VAL A 43 29.41 -4.84 23.75
C VAL A 43 27.90 -5.00 23.54
N VAL A 44 27.46 -6.23 23.23
CA VAL A 44 26.05 -6.56 23.03
C VAL A 44 25.45 -7.11 24.32
N ASN A 45 24.94 -6.20 25.17
CA ASN A 45 24.42 -6.58 26.49
C ASN A 45 23.08 -7.32 26.45
N GLU A 46 22.15 -6.86 25.60
CA GLU A 46 20.81 -7.43 25.51
C GLU A 46 20.29 -7.32 24.08
N VAL A 47 19.69 -8.39 23.58
CA VAL A 47 19.04 -8.44 22.27
C VAL A 47 17.56 -8.70 22.49
N LYS A 48 16.74 -7.65 22.32
CA LYS A 48 15.29 -7.79 22.42
C LYS A 48 14.80 -8.71 21.29
N PRO A 49 14.21 -9.88 21.60
CA PRO A 49 13.72 -10.76 20.56
C PRO A 49 12.62 -10.06 19.78
N LEU A 50 12.71 -10.11 18.45
CA LEU A 50 11.61 -9.66 17.59
C LEU A 50 10.39 -10.54 17.88
N LEU A 51 9.21 -9.92 17.89
CA LEU A 51 7.97 -10.67 17.93
C LEU A 51 7.97 -11.66 16.74
N PRO A 52 7.47 -12.88 16.94
CA PRO A 52 7.30 -13.82 15.83
C PRO A 52 6.57 -13.15 14.68
N ARG A 53 7.14 -13.29 13.48
CA ARG A 53 6.51 -12.83 12.25
C ARG A 53 5.11 -13.41 12.14
N LYS A 54 4.15 -12.59 11.76
CA LYS A 54 2.80 -13.08 11.41
C LYS A 54 2.74 -13.29 9.90
N PRO A 55 1.93 -14.24 9.40
CA PRO A 55 1.66 -14.33 7.98
C PRO A 55 1.21 -12.97 7.43
N TYR A 56 1.80 -12.57 6.30
CA TYR A 56 1.49 -11.32 5.60
C TYR A 56 1.72 -10.03 6.43
N ASP A 57 2.65 -10.06 7.40
CA ASP A 57 3.02 -8.89 8.21
C ASP A 57 3.94 -7.88 7.50
N ALA A 58 4.32 -8.16 6.25
CA ALA A 58 5.18 -7.29 5.48
C ALA A 58 4.41 -6.05 4.96
N PRO A 59 5.00 -4.84 5.10
CA PRO A 59 4.30 -3.57 4.90
C PRO A 59 3.82 -3.32 3.46
N ASN A 60 4.39 -4.03 2.49
CA ASN A 60 4.05 -3.83 1.08
C ASN A 60 2.77 -4.56 0.66
N TRP A 61 2.24 -5.48 1.47
CA TRP A 61 1.05 -6.26 1.12
C TRP A 61 -0.20 -5.69 1.77
N VAL A 62 -1.29 -5.73 1.02
CA VAL A 62 -2.61 -5.46 1.55
C VAL A 62 -2.96 -6.55 2.57
N ARG A 63 -3.39 -6.11 3.74
CA ARG A 63 -3.81 -7.00 4.82
C ARG A 63 -5.11 -7.71 4.45
N THR A 64 -5.16 -9.01 4.70
CA THR A 64 -6.31 -9.88 4.43
C THR A 64 -7.12 -10.20 5.68
N ASP A 65 -6.62 -9.83 6.86
CA ASP A 65 -7.24 -10.10 8.16
C ASP A 65 -8.24 -9.01 8.61
N ARG A 66 -8.27 -7.87 7.92
CA ARG A 66 -9.19 -6.77 8.19
C ARG A 66 -9.49 -5.94 6.94
N PRO A 67 -10.57 -5.15 6.92
CA PRO A 67 -10.76 -4.11 5.91
C PRO A 67 -9.59 -3.12 5.91
N VAL A 68 -9.16 -2.76 4.70
CA VAL A 68 -8.10 -1.76 4.45
C VAL A 68 -8.74 -0.55 3.78
N THR A 69 -8.46 0.64 4.29
CA THR A 69 -9.00 1.87 3.73
C THR A 69 -8.14 2.38 2.58
N PHE A 70 -8.72 3.10 1.62
CA PHE A 70 -7.95 3.76 0.55
C PHE A 70 -6.92 4.76 1.12
N GLY A 71 -7.20 5.36 2.27
CA GLY A 71 -6.28 6.26 2.96
C GLY A 71 -5.00 5.58 3.48
N GLU A 72 -5.02 4.27 3.70
CA GLU A 72 -3.83 3.48 4.03
C GLU A 72 -2.98 3.13 2.81
N LEU A 73 -3.58 3.18 1.61
CA LEU A 73 -2.95 2.82 0.34
C LEU A 73 -2.40 4.03 -0.41
N LYS A 74 -2.65 5.24 0.09
CA LYS A 74 -2.18 6.47 -0.53
C LYS A 74 -0.65 6.56 -0.43
N THR A 75 -0.03 6.98 -1.52
CA THR A 75 1.39 7.32 -1.60
C THR A 75 1.63 8.82 -1.38
N TYR A 76 0.61 9.65 -1.56
CA TYR A 76 0.65 11.10 -1.28
C TYR A 76 -0.69 11.62 -0.72
N GLU A 77 -0.66 12.79 -0.07
CA GLU A 77 -1.77 13.30 0.76
C GLU A 77 -3.07 13.54 -0.03
N GLU A 78 -2.95 14.09 -1.24
CA GLU A 78 -4.08 14.50 -2.09
C GLU A 78 -4.46 13.47 -3.17
N GLN A 79 -4.00 12.22 -3.04
CA GLN A 79 -4.22 11.21 -4.08
C GLN A 79 -5.68 10.84 -4.29
N LEU A 80 -6.49 10.90 -3.23
CA LEU A 80 -7.89 10.48 -3.26
C LEU A 80 -8.85 11.62 -3.65
N GLN A 81 -8.32 12.68 -4.24
CA GLN A 81 -9.13 13.78 -4.76
C GLN A 81 -8.70 14.14 -6.17
N SER A 82 -9.69 14.51 -6.98
CA SER A 82 -9.46 15.02 -8.32
C SER A 82 -10.42 16.15 -8.61
N SER A 83 -9.96 17.13 -9.37
CA SER A 83 -10.70 18.34 -9.71
C SER A 83 -10.36 18.79 -11.13
N GLY A 84 -11.33 19.36 -11.83
CA GLY A 84 -11.15 19.78 -13.22
C GLY A 84 -12.38 19.44 -14.05
N LEU A 85 -12.42 19.93 -15.29
CA LEU A 85 -13.50 19.57 -16.22
C LEU A 85 -13.53 18.06 -16.45
N GLU A 86 -12.33 17.58 -16.73
CA GLU A 86 -11.94 16.20 -16.91
C GLU A 86 -10.96 15.92 -15.79
N PRO A 87 -11.45 15.62 -14.58
CA PRO A 87 -10.61 15.32 -13.45
C PRO A 87 -9.73 14.11 -13.78
N ALA A 88 -8.44 14.22 -13.47
CA ALA A 88 -7.50 13.11 -13.66
C ALA A 88 -7.97 11.86 -12.90
N ALA A 89 -7.59 10.69 -13.43
CA ALA A 89 -7.87 9.43 -12.79
C ALA A 89 -7.16 9.32 -11.44
N ILE A 90 -7.92 8.93 -10.41
CA ILE A 90 -7.38 8.54 -9.11
C ILE A 90 -6.89 7.10 -9.22
N ASN A 91 -5.58 6.90 -9.18
CA ASN A 91 -4.98 5.57 -9.25
C ASN A 91 -4.57 5.13 -7.85
N VAL A 92 -4.99 3.93 -7.44
CA VAL A 92 -4.61 3.30 -6.17
C VAL A 92 -4.02 1.93 -6.47
N SER A 93 -2.77 1.74 -6.09
CA SER A 93 -2.08 0.46 -6.25
C SER A 93 -2.31 -0.42 -5.01
N LEU A 94 -2.68 -1.67 -5.25
CA LEU A 94 -2.90 -2.72 -4.27
C LEU A 94 -1.94 -3.87 -4.57
N ASN A 95 -1.20 -4.32 -3.56
CA ASN A 95 -0.41 -5.54 -3.68
C ASN A 95 -1.08 -6.66 -2.89
N LEU A 96 -1.65 -7.62 -3.59
CA LEU A 96 -2.32 -8.76 -2.96
C LEU A 96 -1.33 -9.91 -2.73
N PRO A 97 -1.36 -10.59 -1.58
CA PRO A 97 -0.48 -11.73 -1.32
C PRO A 97 -0.53 -12.77 -2.46
N PRO A 98 0.60 -13.38 -2.84
CA PRO A 98 0.69 -14.27 -4.01
C PRO A 98 -0.04 -15.60 -3.80
N ASP A 99 -0.38 -15.94 -2.57
CA ASP A 99 -1.09 -17.15 -2.14
C ASP A 99 -2.53 -16.85 -1.69
N LEU A 100 -3.09 -15.71 -2.13
CA LEU A 100 -4.46 -15.31 -1.82
C LEU A 100 -5.46 -16.34 -2.39
N TYR A 101 -5.91 -17.25 -1.52
CA TYR A 101 -6.80 -18.34 -1.90
C TYR A 101 -8.26 -18.00 -1.64
N LEU A 102 -8.98 -17.63 -2.70
CA LEU A 102 -10.36 -17.16 -2.63
C LEU A 102 -11.33 -18.27 -3.04
N MET A 103 -11.27 -19.41 -2.35
CA MET A 103 -11.90 -20.64 -2.84
C MET A 103 -13.43 -20.66 -2.83
N ARG A 104 -14.07 -19.67 -2.21
CA ARG A 104 -15.54 -19.53 -2.17
C ARG A 104 -16.01 -18.08 -2.24
N SER A 105 -15.10 -17.09 -2.28
CA SER A 105 -15.46 -15.69 -2.44
C SER A 105 -15.39 -15.35 -3.93
N THR A 106 -16.55 -15.08 -4.52
CA THR A 106 -16.68 -14.71 -5.93
C THR A 106 -16.21 -13.28 -6.24
N GLY A 107 -15.63 -12.58 -5.26
CA GLY A 107 -15.10 -11.23 -5.45
C GLY A 107 -14.58 -10.58 -4.16
N ILE A 108 -13.88 -9.46 -4.33
CA ILE A 108 -13.47 -8.54 -3.26
C ILE A 108 -14.51 -7.42 -3.20
N ASP A 109 -15.07 -7.18 -2.02
CA ASP A 109 -16.01 -6.08 -1.83
C ASP A 109 -15.22 -4.77 -1.67
N MET A 110 -15.60 -3.78 -2.46
CA MET A 110 -15.04 -2.44 -2.47
C MET A 110 -16.15 -1.47 -2.05
N ASP A 111 -15.90 -0.78 -0.94
CA ASP A 111 -16.80 0.22 -0.37
C ASP A 111 -16.22 1.61 -0.59
N ILE A 112 -16.88 2.38 -1.46
CA ILE A 112 -16.45 3.72 -1.84
C ILE A 112 -17.44 4.71 -1.26
N ASN A 113 -17.00 5.40 -0.22
CA ASN A 113 -17.63 6.65 0.18
C ASN A 113 -17.04 7.74 -0.70
N TYR A 114 -17.86 8.61 -1.26
CA TYR A 114 -17.38 9.69 -2.10
C TYR A 114 -18.05 11.03 -1.76
N ARG A 115 -17.49 12.12 -2.27
CA ARG A 115 -18.12 13.43 -2.28
C ARG A 115 -17.96 14.03 -3.66
N TYR A 116 -19.09 14.29 -4.29
CA TYR A 116 -19.17 14.93 -5.58
C TYR A 116 -19.64 16.37 -5.42
N THR A 117 -18.90 17.31 -6.02
CA THR A 117 -19.33 18.71 -6.13
C THR A 117 -19.86 18.94 -7.54
N MET A 118 -21.15 19.24 -7.63
CA MET A 118 -21.81 19.49 -8.91
C MET A 118 -21.21 20.74 -9.58
N PRO A 119 -20.88 20.67 -10.88
CA PRO A 119 -20.43 21.84 -11.62
C PRO A 119 -21.55 22.87 -11.80
N PRO A 120 -21.22 24.12 -12.14
CA PRO A 120 -22.21 25.19 -12.35
C PRO A 120 -23.21 24.88 -13.47
N VAL A 121 -22.80 24.09 -14.46
CA VAL A 121 -23.62 23.66 -15.58
C VAL A 121 -24.04 22.22 -15.34
N LYS A 122 -25.34 21.93 -15.47
CA LYS A 122 -25.86 20.57 -15.32
C LYS A 122 -25.27 19.68 -16.41
N ASP A 123 -24.53 18.66 -16.00
CA ASP A 123 -23.85 17.73 -16.90
C ASP A 123 -24.29 16.28 -16.67
N SER A 124 -23.74 15.38 -17.48
CA SER A 124 -23.83 13.93 -17.32
C SER A 124 -22.61 13.39 -16.57
N SER A 125 -22.26 13.99 -15.43
CA SER A 125 -21.14 13.56 -14.61
C SER A 125 -21.23 12.07 -14.25
N ARG A 126 -20.12 11.36 -14.44
CA ARG A 126 -20.01 9.91 -14.21
C ARG A 126 -18.70 9.57 -13.50
N MET A 127 -18.71 8.51 -12.70
CA MET A 127 -17.53 7.91 -12.10
C MET A 127 -17.31 6.52 -12.71
N ASP A 128 -16.21 6.37 -13.43
CA ASP A 128 -15.81 5.11 -14.03
C ASP A 128 -14.79 4.42 -13.13
N ILE A 129 -15.03 3.13 -12.84
CA ILE A 129 -14.12 2.32 -12.05
C ILE A 129 -13.51 1.26 -12.95
N SER A 130 -12.18 1.19 -12.91
CA SER A 130 -11.39 0.22 -13.65
C SER A 130 -10.35 -0.44 -12.76
N LEU A 131 -9.99 -1.68 -13.12
CA LEU A 131 -9.00 -2.50 -12.44
C LEU A 131 -8.04 -3.05 -13.49
N ASN A 132 -6.74 -2.82 -13.32
CA ASN A 132 -5.71 -3.25 -14.27
C ASN A 132 -6.06 -2.87 -15.71
N ASN A 133 -6.48 -1.60 -15.88
CA ASN A 133 -6.93 -1.02 -17.15
C ASN A 133 -8.21 -1.64 -17.75
N GLN A 134 -8.87 -2.55 -17.05
CA GLN A 134 -10.16 -3.12 -17.45
C GLN A 134 -11.31 -2.38 -16.79
N PHE A 135 -12.27 -1.92 -17.59
CA PHE A 135 -13.47 -1.29 -17.09
C PHE A 135 -14.32 -2.29 -16.29
N LEU A 136 -14.72 -1.91 -15.08
CA LEU A 136 -15.58 -2.73 -14.23
C LEU A 136 -17.02 -2.24 -14.26
N GLN A 137 -17.23 -0.99 -13.82
CA GLN A 137 -18.56 -0.43 -13.65
C GLN A 137 -18.48 1.08 -13.68
N SER A 138 -19.62 1.71 -13.98
CA SER A 138 -19.68 3.16 -13.93
C SER A 138 -21.02 3.70 -13.45
N PHE A 139 -20.93 4.77 -12.65
CA PHE A 139 -21.97 5.31 -11.81
C PHE A 139 -22.26 6.76 -12.19
N ASN A 140 -23.54 7.10 -12.35
CA ASN A 140 -23.93 8.48 -12.56
C ASN A 140 -23.80 9.25 -11.24
N LEU A 141 -23.12 10.39 -11.29
CA LEU A 141 -22.96 11.27 -10.15
C LEU A 141 -24.10 12.29 -10.15
N SER A 142 -24.84 12.37 -9.04
CA SER A 142 -25.93 13.34 -8.90
C SER A 142 -25.91 13.99 -7.52
N SER A 143 -26.24 15.28 -7.46
CA SER A 143 -26.30 16.05 -6.21
C SER A 143 -27.48 15.67 -5.29
N LYS A 144 -28.39 14.80 -5.76
CA LYS A 144 -29.61 14.40 -5.05
C LYS A 144 -29.48 13.05 -4.31
N GLN A 145 -28.35 12.36 -4.43
CA GLN A 145 -28.14 11.11 -3.70
C GLN A 145 -27.86 11.43 -2.21
N GLU A 146 -28.78 11.05 -1.33
CA GLU A 146 -28.64 11.21 0.13
C GLU A 146 -27.52 10.33 0.72
N ALA A 147 -27.06 9.31 0.00
CA ALA A 147 -25.96 8.44 0.40
C ALA A 147 -24.91 8.36 -0.72
N ASN A 148 -23.79 9.06 -0.54
CA ASN A 148 -22.64 8.99 -1.44
C ASN A 148 -21.79 7.73 -1.17
N ARG A 149 -22.42 6.56 -1.24
CA ARG A 149 -21.75 5.27 -1.00
C ARG A 149 -22.01 4.32 -2.14
N LEU A 150 -20.94 3.74 -2.68
CA LEU A 150 -20.98 2.72 -3.72
C LEU A 150 -20.41 1.43 -3.16
N LEU A 151 -21.17 0.35 -3.28
CA LEU A 151 -20.68 -0.99 -3.00
C LEU A 151 -20.45 -1.68 -4.35
N LEU A 152 -19.19 -1.94 -4.66
CA LEU A 152 -18.77 -2.65 -5.85
C LEU A 152 -18.20 -4.01 -5.44
N ARG A 153 -18.57 -5.06 -6.17
CA ARG A 153 -17.94 -6.36 -6.02
C ARG A 153 -16.97 -6.59 -7.18
N ILE A 154 -15.68 -6.61 -6.87
CA ILE A 154 -14.63 -6.84 -7.85
C ILE A 154 -14.52 -8.35 -8.10
N PRO A 155 -14.74 -8.82 -9.34
CA PRO A 155 -14.57 -10.23 -9.64
C PRO A 155 -13.09 -10.60 -9.55
N VAL A 156 -12.82 -11.67 -8.81
CA VAL A 156 -11.48 -12.22 -8.63
C VAL A 156 -11.26 -13.24 -9.74
N LEU A 157 -10.86 -12.75 -10.92
CA LEU A 157 -10.39 -13.62 -11.99
C LEU A 157 -8.87 -13.77 -11.81
N GLN A 158 -8.35 -14.99 -11.83
CA GLN A 158 -6.91 -15.25 -11.64
C GLN A 158 -6.01 -14.37 -12.53
N GLY A 159 -6.39 -14.18 -13.80
CA GLY A 159 -5.64 -13.32 -14.73
C GLY A 159 -5.78 -11.81 -14.48
N LEU A 160 -6.70 -11.38 -13.61
CA LEU A 160 -6.91 -9.98 -13.26
C LEU A 160 -6.14 -9.59 -11.98
N LEU A 161 -5.58 -10.54 -11.24
CA LEU A 161 -4.93 -10.31 -9.95
C LEU A 161 -3.48 -10.79 -9.91
N ASP A 162 -2.92 -11.25 -11.03
CA ASP A 162 -1.51 -11.61 -11.13
C ASP A 162 -0.62 -10.36 -10.98
N GLY A 163 -0.17 -10.10 -9.74
CA GLY A 163 0.82 -9.08 -9.42
C GLY A 163 0.29 -7.78 -8.80
N LYS A 164 0.98 -6.65 -9.09
CA LYS A 164 0.57 -5.31 -8.66
C LYS A 164 -0.78 -4.99 -9.30
N THR A 165 -1.78 -4.71 -8.49
CA THR A 165 -3.14 -4.47 -8.93
C THR A 165 -3.44 -2.99 -8.86
N ASP A 166 -3.63 -2.33 -9.99
CA ASP A 166 -3.94 -0.90 -10.06
C ASP A 166 -5.45 -0.69 -10.24
N VAL A 167 -6.08 -0.10 -9.23
CA VAL A 167 -7.46 0.39 -9.34
C VAL A 167 -7.39 1.83 -9.81
N SER A 168 -8.06 2.14 -10.92
CA SER A 168 -8.16 3.49 -11.46
C SER A 168 -9.61 3.94 -11.47
N ILE A 169 -9.89 5.02 -10.74
CA ILE A 169 -11.20 5.67 -10.67
C ILE A 169 -11.10 6.96 -11.48
N ARG A 170 -11.76 7.01 -12.63
CA ARG A 170 -11.79 8.19 -13.49
C ARG A 170 -13.02 9.02 -13.17
N GLY A 171 -12.82 10.32 -12.98
CA GLY A 171 -13.93 11.25 -12.83
C GLY A 171 -14.38 11.81 -14.18
N ALA A 172 -15.51 12.51 -14.13
CA ALA A 172 -16.37 12.92 -15.23
C ALA A 172 -15.67 13.37 -16.54
N GLU A 173 -16.04 12.77 -17.66
CA GLU A 173 -15.91 13.40 -18.97
C GLU A 173 -17.15 14.27 -19.19
N THR A 174 -16.97 15.57 -19.44
CA THR A 174 -18.05 16.45 -19.89
C THR A 174 -17.67 17.14 -21.18
N GLY A 175 -18.56 17.06 -22.17
CA GLY A 175 -18.44 17.81 -23.40
C GLY A 175 -18.63 19.30 -23.12
N ARG A 176 -17.52 20.03 -23.02
CA ARG A 176 -17.35 21.51 -22.94
C ARG A 176 -17.21 22.13 -21.53
N ASP A 177 -15.98 22.51 -21.23
CA ASP A 177 -15.47 23.80 -20.71
C ASP A 177 -16.03 24.43 -19.41
N GLN A 178 -16.08 23.69 -18.28
CA GLN A 178 -15.97 24.15 -16.86
C GLN A 178 -15.73 23.07 -15.73
N PRO A 179 -14.89 23.29 -14.71
CA PRO A 179 -14.40 22.22 -13.81
C PRO A 179 -15.38 21.65 -12.77
N ALA A 180 -15.45 20.31 -12.66
CA ALA A 180 -16.12 19.51 -11.62
C ALA A 180 -15.10 18.83 -10.67
N ALA A 181 -15.49 18.43 -9.45
CA ALA A 181 -14.56 17.79 -8.51
C ALA A 181 -15.14 16.52 -7.88
N VAL A 182 -14.33 15.46 -7.83
CA VAL A 182 -14.65 14.16 -7.24
C VAL A 182 -13.62 13.87 -6.14
N ARG A 183 -14.11 13.73 -4.90
CA ARG A 183 -13.30 13.34 -3.74
C ARG A 183 -13.76 11.96 -3.25
N LEU A 184 -12.82 11.08 -2.91
CA LEU A 184 -13.07 9.76 -2.30
C LEU A 184 -12.76 9.81 -0.80
#